data_AF-A0A2W4LMU8-F1
#
_entry.id   AF-A0A2W4LMU8-F1
#
_cell.length_a   1.000
_cell.length_b   1.000
_cell.length_c   1.000
_cell.angle_alpha   90.00
_cell.angle_beta   90.00
_cell.angle_gamma   90.00
#
_symmetry.space_group_name_H-M   'P 1'
#
loop_
_entity.id
_entity.type
_entity.pdbx_description
1 polymer ?
#
loop_
_entity_poly.entity_id
_entity_poly.type
_entity_poly.pdbx_seq_one_letter_code
_entity_poly.pdbx_strand_id
1 'polypeptide(L)'
;LLAGYLFFWPLIGVDPAPRRLMPLGRLGIMFLSMPFHAFFGVILMSSQTVIGEQFYAQLRLPWVTDLLTDQRLGGGIAWGFGEIPALIVLVALMVQWAQADEREAQRAERRARRAGDTDEELAAYNAMLARMAGKTNDAQ
;
A
#
# COMPACT_ATOMS: atom_id res chain seq x y z
N LEU A 1 11.89 -8.75 16.76
CA LEU A 1 12.02 -9.48 15.48
C LEU A 1 10.77 -10.25 15.11
N LEU A 2 10.25 -11.13 15.98
CA LEU A 2 9.06 -11.96 15.70
C LEU A 2 7.82 -11.15 15.27
N ALA A 3 7.54 -10.04 15.95
CA ALA A 3 6.42 -9.16 15.60
C ALA A 3 6.54 -8.57 14.17
N GLY A 4 7.73 -8.12 13.78
CA GLY A 4 7.98 -7.63 12.43
C GLY A 4 7.84 -8.73 11.38
N TYR A 5 8.35 -9.93 11.66
CA TYR A 5 8.15 -11.08 10.78
C TYR A 5 6.67 -11.41 10.61
N LEU A 6 5.90 -11.46 11.70
CA LEU A 6 4.45 -11.70 11.66
C LEU A 6 3.67 -10.61 10.92
N PHE A 7 4.13 -9.36 10.98
CA PHE A 7 3.54 -8.24 10.23
C PHE A 7 3.79 -8.38 8.73
N PHE A 8 5.03 -8.65 8.32
CA PHE A 8 5.40 -8.73 6.90
C PHE A 8 5.03 -10.06 6.24
N TRP A 9 4.87 -11.14 6.99
CA TRP A 9 4.52 -12.47 6.46
C TRP A 9 3.27 -12.46 5.55
N PRO A 10 2.09 -12.00 6.01
CA PRO A 10 0.90 -11.94 5.17
C PRO A 10 0.95 -10.83 4.09
N LEU A 11 1.81 -9.82 4.28
CA LEU A 11 1.97 -8.70 3.36
C LEU A 11 2.76 -9.12 2.12
N ILE A 12 3.97 -9.63 2.32
CA ILE A 12 4.88 -10.10 1.26
C ILE A 12 4.27 -11.34 0.59
N GLY A 13 3.65 -12.23 1.36
CA GLY A 13 2.83 -13.31 0.81
C GLY A 13 3.59 -14.36 0.00
N VAL A 14 4.91 -14.49 0.21
CA VAL A 14 5.74 -15.56 -0.35
C VAL A 14 5.30 -16.92 0.20
N ASP A 15 4.98 -16.97 1.50
CA ASP A 15 4.52 -18.18 2.19
C ASP A 15 2.98 -18.24 2.28
N PRO A 16 2.38 -19.44 2.29
CA PRO A 16 0.93 -19.59 2.39
C PRO A 16 0.40 -19.06 3.72
N ALA A 17 -0.23 -17.89 3.67
CA ALA A 17 -0.94 -17.31 4.81
C ALA A 17 -2.34 -17.95 4.96
N PRO A 18 -2.85 -18.13 6.20
CA PRO A 18 -4.18 -18.71 6.45
C PRO A 18 -5.32 -17.95 5.77
N ARG A 19 -5.16 -16.63 5.57
CA ARG A 19 -6.07 -15.78 4.80
C ARG A 19 -5.27 -14.95 3.81
N ARG A 20 -5.62 -15.04 2.53
CA ARG A 20 -5.02 -14.21 1.48
C ARG A 20 -5.69 -12.84 1.50
N LEU A 21 -4.91 -11.81 1.80
CA LEU A 21 -5.37 -10.42 1.71
C LEU A 21 -5.48 -10.01 0.24
N MET A 22 -6.58 -9.34 -0.10
CA MET A 22 -6.74 -8.68 -1.40
C MET A 22 -5.61 -7.66 -1.61
N PRO A 23 -5.12 -7.44 -2.85
CA PRO A 23 -4.00 -6.54 -3.11
C PRO A 23 -4.17 -5.14 -2.47
N LEU A 24 -5.36 -4.56 -2.61
CA LEU A 24 -5.70 -3.26 -2.03
C LEU A 24 -5.68 -3.28 -0.48
N GLY A 25 -6.08 -4.40 0.12
CA GLY A 25 -6.03 -4.57 1.58
C GLY A 25 -4.60 -4.59 2.12
N ARG A 26 -3.65 -5.18 1.39
CA ARG A 26 -2.22 -5.16 1.76
C ARG A 26 -1.67 -3.73 1.74
N LEU A 27 -1.98 -2.98 0.69
CA LEU A 27 -1.61 -1.57 0.57
C LEU A 27 -2.23 -0.73 1.69
N GLY A 28 -3.52 -0.94 1.99
CA GLY A 28 -4.22 -0.24 3.06
C GLY A 28 -3.63 -0.48 4.45
N ILE A 29 -3.32 -1.73 4.80
CA ILE A 29 -2.64 -2.07 6.07
C ILE A 29 -1.29 -1.37 6.17
N MET A 30 -0.54 -1.38 5.07
CA MET A 30 0.76 -0.75 5.05
C MET A 30 0.68 0.75 5.21
N PHE A 31 -0.21 1.41 4.46
CA PHE A 31 -0.47 2.84 4.58
C PHE A 31 -0.95 3.23 5.98
N LEU A 32 -1.83 2.45 6.59
CA LEU A 32 -2.35 2.75 7.92
C LEU A 32 -1.28 2.64 9.01
N SER A 33 -0.28 1.77 8.81
CA SER A 33 0.86 1.61 9.73
C SER A 33 1.85 2.78 9.68
N MET A 34 2.00 3.44 8.52
CA MET A 34 3.03 4.48 8.33
C MET A 34 2.87 5.67 9.27
N PRO A 35 1.68 6.29 9.43
CA PRO A 35 1.53 7.44 10.31
C PRO A 35 2.00 7.13 11.74
N PHE A 36 1.63 5.98 12.30
CA PHE A 36 2.01 5.62 13.67
C PHE A 36 3.52 5.51 13.86
N HIS A 37 4.25 5.06 12.84
CA HIS A 37 5.72 5.00 12.88
C HIS A 37 6.34 6.38 12.65
N ALA A 38 5.81 7.14 11.69
CA ALA A 38 6.33 8.45 11.34
C ALA A 38 6.16 9.48 12.46
N PHE A 39 5.00 9.47 13.13
CA PHE A 39 4.68 10.43 14.20
C PHE A 39 5.66 10.32 15.38
N PHE A 40 6.10 9.12 15.75
CA PHE A 40 7.04 8.94 16.85
C PHE A 40 8.36 9.69 16.59
N GLY A 41 8.97 9.46 15.44
CA GLY A 41 10.22 10.14 15.06
C GLY A 41 10.05 11.65 14.93
N VAL A 42 8.95 12.09 14.28
CA VAL A 42 8.63 13.52 14.14
C VAL A 42 8.42 14.20 15.49
N ILE A 43 7.78 13.55 16.46
CA ILE A 43 7.61 14.09 17.81
C ILE A 43 8.97 14.26 18.49
N LEU A 44 9.86 13.27 18.41
CA LEU A 44 11.21 13.39 18.97
C LEU A 44 12.02 14.51 18.33
N MET A 45 11.92 14.66 17.01
CA MET A 45 12.60 15.71 16.25
C MET A 45 12.04 17.11 16.51
N SER A 46 10.73 17.24 16.68
CA SER A 46 10.05 18.52 16.90
C SER A 46 9.99 18.95 18.37
N SER A 47 10.28 18.04 19.31
CA SER A 47 10.33 18.35 20.73
C SER A 47 11.31 19.48 21.04
N GLN A 48 10.92 20.33 22.00
CA GLN A 48 11.75 21.38 22.58
C GLN A 48 12.31 20.98 23.95
N THR A 49 11.88 19.85 24.49
CA THR A 49 12.32 19.32 25.79
C THR A 49 12.88 17.91 25.65
N VAL A 50 13.85 17.58 26.49
CA VAL A 50 14.46 16.26 26.54
C VAL A 50 13.54 15.32 27.33
N ILE A 51 13.12 14.22 26.71
CA ILE A 51 12.34 13.17 27.36
C ILE A 51 13.29 12.38 28.28
N GLY A 52 12.95 12.29 29.56
CA GLY A 52 13.78 11.58 30.53
C GLY A 52 15.09 12.28 30.87
N GLU A 53 15.15 13.61 30.73
CA GLU A 53 16.37 14.43 30.93
C GLU A 53 17.15 14.07 32.21
N GLN A 54 16.47 14.00 33.35
CA GLN A 54 17.10 13.68 34.64
C GLN A 54 17.80 12.32 34.63
N PHE A 55 17.20 11.32 33.99
CA PHE A 55 17.78 10.00 33.86
C PHE A 55 19.03 10.06 32.98
N TYR A 56 18.92 10.60 31.77
CA TYR A 56 20.04 10.62 30.81
C TYR A 56 21.22 11.50 31.28
N ALA A 57 20.95 12.60 31.99
CA ALA A 57 21.99 13.44 32.58
C ALA A 57 22.82 12.68 33.65
N GLN A 58 22.19 11.79 34.43
CA GLN A 58 22.87 11.00 35.47
C GLN A 58 23.84 9.96 34.90
N LEU A 59 23.61 9.47 33.68
CA LEU A 59 24.49 8.51 33.03
C LEU A 59 25.88 9.09 32.72
N ARG A 60 26.02 10.42 32.64
CA ARG A 60 27.29 11.13 32.38
C ARG A 60 28.03 10.56 31.16
N LEU A 61 27.30 10.31 30.07
CA LEU A 61 27.81 9.74 28.82
C LEU A 61 28.77 10.74 28.15
N PRO A 62 30.09 10.44 28.04
CA PRO A 62 31.06 11.43 27.56
C PRO A 62 30.94 11.72 26.06
N TRP A 63 30.25 10.88 25.29
CA TRP A 63 30.00 11.09 23.85
C TRP A 63 28.68 11.81 23.57
N VAL A 64 27.84 12.06 24.58
CA VAL A 64 26.57 12.78 24.42
C VAL A 64 26.73 14.16 25.05
N THR A 65 26.98 15.16 24.21
CA THR A 65 27.27 16.54 24.65
C THR A 65 26.01 17.40 24.77
N ASP A 66 24.97 17.10 23.99
CA ASP A 66 23.66 17.74 24.04
C ASP A 66 22.55 16.71 23.87
N LEU A 67 21.79 16.50 24.95
CA LEU A 67 20.70 15.54 25.00
C LEU A 67 19.55 15.87 24.04
N LEU A 68 19.28 17.16 23.78
CA LEU A 68 18.20 17.55 22.90
C LEU A 68 18.57 17.28 21.43
N THR A 69 19.80 17.63 21.04
CA THR A 69 20.31 17.30 19.71
C THR A 69 20.37 15.79 19.50
N ASP A 70 20.82 15.02 20.49
CA ASP A 70 20.88 13.56 20.39
C ASP A 70 19.49 12.93 20.27
N GLN A 71 18.50 13.43 21.03
CA GLN A 71 17.10 13.00 20.90
C GLN A 71 16.54 13.28 19.49
N ARG A 72 16.82 14.46 18.93
CA ARG A 72 16.38 14.81 17.57
C ARG A 72 17.04 13.92 16.52
N LEU A 73 18.34 13.66 16.66
CA LEU A 73 19.06 12.73 15.81
C LEU A 73 18.48 11.31 15.91
N GLY A 74 18.26 10.82 17.12
CA GLY A 74 17.63 9.53 17.38
C GLY A 74 16.23 9.43 16.77
N GLY A 75 15.44 10.50 16.86
CA GLY A 75 14.14 10.61 16.19
C GLY A 75 14.26 10.49 14.66
N GLY A 76 15.22 11.17 14.06
CA GLY A 76 15.49 11.10 12.62
C GLY A 76 15.97 9.73 12.15
N ILE A 77 16.83 9.06 12.94
CA ILE A 77 17.29 7.69 12.66
C ILE A 77 16.10 6.72 12.77
N ALA A 78 15.32 6.80 13.85
CA ALA A 78 14.15 5.95 14.06
C ALA A 78 13.14 6.10 12.92
N TRP A 79 12.95 7.34 12.43
CA TRP A 79 12.10 7.63 11.27
C TRP A 79 12.67 7.02 9.98
N GLY A 80 13.88 7.42 9.57
CA GLY A 80 14.45 7.01 8.28
C GLY A 80 14.65 5.51 8.16
N PHE A 81 15.09 4.85 9.24
CA PHE A 81 15.31 3.41 9.25
C PHE A 81 14.01 2.60 9.18
N GLY A 82 12.89 3.17 9.65
CA GLY A 82 11.57 2.55 9.51
C GLY A 82 11.01 2.68 8.10
N GLU A 83 11.15 3.86 7.49
CA GLU A 83 10.53 4.17 6.20
C GLU A 83 11.24 3.49 5.02
N ILE A 84 12.57 3.39 5.03
CA ILE A 84 13.31 2.80 3.89
C ILE A 84 12.89 1.34 3.60
N PRO A 85 12.89 0.40 4.57
CA PRO A 85 12.41 -0.95 4.33
C PRO A 85 10.94 -1.00 3.91
N ALA A 86 10.12 -0.13 4.49
CA ALA A 86 8.69 -0.11 4.21
C ALA A 86 8.42 0.37 2.78
N LEU A 87 9.16 1.38 2.29
CA LEU A 87 9.13 1.82 0.89
C LEU A 87 9.57 0.70 -0.07
N ILE A 88 10.61 -0.06 0.28
CA ILE A 88 11.04 -1.22 -0.52
C ILE A 88 9.90 -2.24 -0.66
N VAL A 89 9.22 -2.56 0.45
CA VAL A 89 8.07 -3.46 0.43
C VAL A 89 6.92 -2.87 -0.38
N LEU A 90 6.72 -1.55 -0.35
CA LEU A 90 5.61 -0.89 -1.05
C LEU A 90 5.79 -1.04 -2.56
N VAL A 91 7.01 -0.75 -3.02
CA VAL A 91 7.41 -0.94 -4.41
C VAL A 91 7.24 -2.40 -4.82
N ALA A 92 7.69 -3.34 -3.99
CA ALA A 92 7.53 -4.77 -4.27
C ALA A 92 6.05 -5.18 -4.39
N LEU A 93 5.16 -4.68 -3.53
CA LEU A 93 3.73 -4.96 -3.57
C LEU A 93 3.06 -4.34 -4.80
N MET A 94 3.43 -3.11 -5.18
CA MET A 94 2.92 -2.48 -6.39
C MET A 94 3.33 -3.26 -7.64
N VAL A 95 4.59 -3.71 -7.73
CA VAL A 95 5.07 -4.55 -8.84
C VAL A 95 4.33 -5.88 -8.88
N GLN A 96 4.15 -6.54 -7.73
CA GLN A 96 3.39 -7.79 -7.64
C GLN A 96 1.93 -7.61 -8.10
N TRP A 97 1.30 -6.52 -7.70
CA TRP A 97 -0.07 -6.21 -8.10
C TRP A 97 -0.18 -5.92 -9.60
N ALA A 98 0.70 -5.10 -10.16
CA ALA A 98 0.70 -4.80 -11.59
C ALA A 98 0.86 -6.07 -12.45
N GLN A 99 1.73 -6.99 -12.04
CA GLN A 99 1.90 -8.28 -12.72
C GLN A 99 0.67 -9.20 -12.60
N ALA A 100 -0.02 -9.17 -11.45
CA ALA A 100 -1.22 -9.96 -11.25
C ALA A 100 -2.39 -9.44 -12.10
N ASP A 101 -2.55 -8.11 -12.15
CA ASP A 101 -3.60 -7.44 -12.92
C ASP A 101 -3.46 -7.71 -14.41
N GLU A 102 -2.26 -7.59 -14.97
CA GLU A 102 -1.97 -7.93 -16.37
C GLU A 102 -2.36 -9.39 -16.70
N ARG A 103 -2.05 -10.33 -15.79
CA ARG A 103 -2.43 -11.74 -15.98
C ARG A 103 -3.94 -11.94 -15.94
N GLU A 104 -4.65 -11.21 -15.09
CA GLU A 104 -6.11 -11.26 -15.00
C GLU A 104 -6.77 -10.63 -16.24
N ALA A 105 -6.26 -9.50 -16.72
CA ALA A 105 -6.70 -8.85 -17.95
C ALA A 105 -6.58 -9.80 -19.14
N GLN A 106 -5.42 -10.44 -19.34
CA GLN A 106 -5.23 -11.43 -20.40
C GLN A 106 -6.15 -12.65 -20.25
N ARG A 107 -6.47 -13.09 -19.02
CA ARG A 107 -7.45 -14.17 -18.80
C ARG A 107 -8.88 -13.73 -19.10
N ALA A 108 -9.23 -12.48 -18.80
CA ALA A 108 -10.52 -11.91 -19.16
C ALA A 108 -10.66 -11.82 -20.68
N GLU A 109 -9.63 -11.33 -21.37
CA GLU A 109 -9.60 -11.26 -22.83
C GLU A 109 -9.72 -12.65 -23.47
N ARG A 110 -8.95 -13.65 -22.99
CA ARG A 110 -9.08 -15.04 -23.45
C ARG A 110 -10.44 -15.67 -23.15
N ARG A 111 -11.16 -15.22 -22.12
CA ARG A 111 -12.52 -15.66 -21.84
C ARG A 111 -13.50 -14.98 -22.79
N ALA A 112 -13.37 -13.68 -23.03
CA ALA A 112 -14.19 -12.94 -24.00
C ALA A 112 -14.03 -13.50 -25.42
N ARG A 113 -12.79 -13.74 -25.87
CA ARG A 113 -12.51 -14.37 -27.18
C ARG A 113 -13.08 -15.78 -27.32
N ARG A 114 -13.10 -16.58 -26.23
CA ARG A 114 -13.72 -17.92 -26.22
C ARG A 114 -15.23 -17.87 -26.07
N ALA A 115 -15.75 -16.85 -25.40
CA ALA A 115 -17.17 -16.61 -25.27
C ALA A 115 -17.79 -16.23 -26.61
N GLY A 116 -17.02 -15.64 -27.54
CA GLY A 116 -17.12 -15.83 -29.01
C GLY A 116 -18.43 -15.47 -29.73
N ASP A 117 -19.51 -15.23 -29.01
CA ASP A 117 -20.88 -15.01 -29.50
C ASP A 117 -21.33 -13.56 -29.22
N THR A 118 -20.59 -12.85 -28.34
CA THR A 118 -20.94 -11.49 -27.95
C THR A 118 -20.76 -10.46 -29.06
N ASP A 119 -19.87 -10.62 -30.04
CA ASP A 119 -19.75 -9.61 -31.11
C ASP A 119 -20.96 -9.65 -32.06
N GLU A 120 -21.48 -10.85 -32.35
CA GLU A 120 -22.69 -11.03 -33.15
C GLU A 120 -23.94 -10.64 -32.33
N GLU A 121 -23.98 -10.97 -31.03
CA GLU A 121 -25.05 -10.59 -30.11
C GLU A 121 -25.06 -9.08 -29.82
N LEU A 122 -23.89 -8.44 -29.66
CA LEU A 122 -23.74 -6.98 -29.50
C LEU A 122 -24.09 -6.26 -30.80
N ALA A 123 -23.72 -6.80 -31.96
CA ALA A 123 -24.13 -6.26 -33.25
C ALA A 123 -25.65 -6.36 -33.45
N ALA A 124 -26.26 -7.50 -33.11
CA ALA A 124 -27.71 -7.70 -33.15
C ALA A 124 -28.45 -6.77 -32.16
N TYR A 125 -27.90 -6.61 -30.95
CA TYR A 125 -28.43 -5.71 -29.93
C TYR A 125 -28.36 -4.24 -30.38
N ASN A 126 -27.22 -3.81 -30.92
CA ASN A 126 -27.05 -2.47 -31.48
C ASN A 126 -28.00 -2.21 -32.66
N ALA A 127 -28.20 -3.21 -33.54
CA ALA A 127 -29.16 -3.12 -34.64
C ALA A 127 -30.62 -3.00 -34.15
N MET A 128 -30.97 -3.72 -33.07
CA MET A 128 -32.29 -3.65 -32.43
C MET A 128 -32.54 -2.26 -31.82
N LEU A 129 -31.57 -1.69 -31.10
CA LEU A 129 -31.63 -0.32 -30.59
C LEU A 129 -31.79 0.72 -31.71
N ALA A 130 -31.03 0.59 -32.79
CA ALA A 130 -31.15 1.48 -33.95
C ALA A 130 -32.56 1.43 -34.59
N ARG A 131 -33.17 0.24 -34.67
CA ARG A 131 -34.54 0.07 -35.18
C ARG A 131 -35.59 0.70 -34.28
N MET A 132 -35.42 0.64 -32.96
CA MET A 132 -36.31 1.33 -32.01
C MET A 132 -36.14 2.85 -32.08
N ALA A 133 -34.91 3.34 -32.20
CA ALA A 133 -34.62 4.76 -32.35
C ALA A 133 -35.22 5.35 -33.65
N GLY A 134 -35.09 4.63 -34.78
CA GLY A 134 -35.69 5.04 -36.07
C GLY A 134 -37.22 5.08 -36.04
N LYS A 135 -37.87 4.06 -35.45
CA LYS A 135 -39.33 4.03 -35.30
C LYS A 135 -39.89 5.14 -34.40
N THR A 136 -39.11 5.62 -33.45
CA THR A 136 -39.52 6.71 -32.56
C THR A 136 -39.47 8.07 -33.27
N ASN A 137 -38.63 8.20 -34.32
CA ASN A 137 -38.49 9.41 -35.11
C ASN A 137 -39.54 9.55 -36.22
N ASP A 138 -40.13 8.43 -36.68
CA ASP A 138 -41.20 8.38 -37.69
C ASP A 138 -42.61 8.56 -37.08
N ALA A 139 -42.71 8.75 -35.76
CA ALA A 139 -43.98 8.89 -35.02
C ALA A 139 -44.27 10.34 -34.55
N GLN A 140 -43.68 11.35 -35.21
CA GLN A 140 -44.01 12.78 -35.08
C GLN A 140 -44.57 13.33 -36.39
#